data_AF-A0A524PEH2-F1
#
_entry.id   AF-A0A524PEH2-F1
#
_cell.length_a   1.000
_cell.length_b   1.000
_cell.length_c   1.000
_cell.angle_alpha   90.00
_cell.angle_beta   90.00
_cell.angle_gamma   90.00
#
_symmetry.space_group_name_H-M   'P 1'
#
loop_
_entity.id
_entity.type
_entity.pdbx_description
1 polymer ?
#
loop_
_entity_poly.entity_id
_entity_poly.type
_entity_poly.pdbx_seq_one_letter_code
_entity_poly.pdbx_strand_id
1 'polypeptide(L)'
;MVDRLATVEHLKAQTAVLNAEKAELVRSNEAQLTVLQKEKAETVGRYETQLSALQAEKADMSGRYETQIAAVQTEKAETVGRYEAQLEALRKEFSAAADDLRAQVAERGKRISVLEEEKAAVLAEKNEVETQLEELTKAHAGLESRHTDLSVRHEKLRAAVASLDSSMDFAELRKRMGPEMHKFVLDDSKVPDAVIDGVGKFLDFRKYLGHAAEAGAREAVKQATGSLGALP
;
A
#
# COMPACT_ATOMS: atom_id res chain seq x y z
N MET A 1 64.31 112.60 95.77
CA MET A 1 64.67 112.55 94.33
C MET A 1 65.22 111.17 93.94
N VAL A 2 65.95 110.49 94.84
CA VAL A 2 66.54 109.15 94.65
C VAL A 2 65.50 108.01 94.53
N ASP A 3 64.44 107.98 95.36
CA ASP A 3 63.43 106.89 95.33
C ASP A 3 62.58 106.85 94.04
N ARG A 4 62.35 108.02 93.43
CA ARG A 4 61.67 108.11 92.13
C ARG A 4 62.56 107.56 91.00
N LEU A 5 63.88 107.69 91.12
CA LEU A 5 64.83 107.16 90.14
C LEU A 5 64.86 105.62 90.18
N ALA A 6 64.93 105.04 91.38
CA ALA A 6 64.89 103.58 91.58
C ALA A 6 63.58 102.95 91.06
N THR A 7 62.45 103.64 91.24
CA THR A 7 61.15 103.19 90.72
C THR A 7 61.11 103.24 89.19
N VAL A 8 61.66 104.30 88.58
CA VAL A 8 61.77 104.42 87.11
C VAL A 8 62.70 103.35 86.53
N GLU A 9 63.80 103.03 87.21
CA GLU A 9 64.70 101.94 86.80
C GLU A 9 64.04 100.57 86.92
N HIS A 10 63.28 100.32 87.99
CA HIS A 10 62.50 99.09 88.16
C HIS A 10 61.43 98.91 87.07
N LEU A 11 60.67 99.97 86.76
CA LEU A 11 59.67 99.97 85.68
C LEU A 11 60.32 99.74 84.31
N LYS A 12 61.51 100.33 84.05
CA LYS A 12 62.27 100.07 82.83
C LYS A 12 62.69 98.61 82.71
N ALA A 13 63.18 98.01 83.80
CA ALA A 13 63.55 96.59 83.83
C ALA A 13 62.33 95.68 83.59
N GLN A 14 61.20 95.95 84.24
CA GLN A 14 59.94 95.21 84.00
C GLN A 14 59.44 95.36 82.56
N THR A 15 59.53 96.55 81.98
CA THR A 15 59.14 96.79 80.59
C THR A 15 60.05 96.02 79.62
N ALA A 16 61.34 95.90 79.92
CA ALA A 16 62.28 95.10 79.14
C ALA A 16 61.96 93.60 79.21
N VAL A 17 61.65 93.07 80.40
CA VAL A 17 61.23 91.68 80.58
C VAL A 17 59.92 91.39 79.85
N LEU A 18 58.90 92.23 80.03
CA LEU A 18 57.62 92.09 79.33
C LEU A 18 57.77 92.17 77.80
N ASN A 19 58.66 93.01 77.29
CA ASN A 19 58.96 93.07 75.86
C ASN A 19 59.68 91.81 75.36
N ALA A 20 60.60 91.24 76.15
CA ALA A 20 61.27 89.99 75.82
C ALA A 20 60.29 88.81 75.81
N GLU A 21 59.44 88.68 76.85
CA GLU A 21 58.40 87.67 76.93
C GLU A 21 57.38 87.79 75.78
N LYS A 22 56.95 89.01 75.45
CA LYS A 22 56.08 89.26 74.28
C LYS A 22 56.75 88.82 72.98
N ALA A 23 58.05 89.12 72.80
CA ALA A 23 58.78 88.71 71.61
C ALA A 23 58.93 87.19 71.51
N GLU A 24 59.17 86.50 72.64
CA GLU A 24 59.20 85.03 72.69
C GLU A 24 57.84 84.41 72.42
N LEU A 25 56.76 84.96 72.99
CA LEU A 25 55.39 84.52 72.70
C LEU A 25 55.02 84.70 71.23
N VAL A 26 55.39 85.83 70.62
CA VAL A 26 55.18 86.06 69.18
C VAL A 26 55.95 85.03 68.36
N ARG A 27 57.24 84.82 68.63
CA ARG A 27 58.05 83.80 67.93
C ARG A 27 57.49 82.39 68.08
N SER A 28 57.04 82.03 69.29
CA SER A 28 56.45 80.72 69.58
C SER A 28 55.13 80.52 68.82
N ASN A 29 54.25 81.52 68.83
CA ASN A 29 52.98 81.49 68.09
C ASN A 29 53.21 81.44 66.58
N GLU A 30 54.16 82.23 66.05
CA GLU A 30 54.54 82.19 64.65
C GLU A 30 55.06 80.80 64.24
N ALA A 31 55.92 80.19 65.06
CA ALA A 31 56.41 78.83 64.83
C ALA A 31 55.26 77.81 64.82
N GLN A 32 54.35 77.86 65.80
CA GLN A 32 53.17 76.98 65.85
C GLN A 32 52.25 77.15 64.64
N LEU A 33 52.02 78.40 64.20
CA LEU A 33 51.25 78.68 62.98
C LEU A 33 51.89 78.06 61.75
N THR A 34 53.21 78.14 61.61
CA THR A 34 53.90 77.51 60.47
C THR A 34 53.80 75.98 60.48
N VAL A 35 53.91 75.35 61.65
CA VAL A 35 53.74 73.89 61.80
C VAL A 35 52.31 73.47 61.45
N LEU A 36 51.30 74.15 62.01
CA LEU A 36 49.89 73.87 61.73
C LEU A 36 49.54 74.07 60.26
N GLN A 37 50.10 75.10 59.61
CA GLN A 37 49.91 75.32 58.18
C GLN A 37 50.53 74.19 57.35
N LYS A 38 51.72 73.73 57.72
CA LYS A 38 52.38 72.59 57.06
C LYS A 38 51.58 71.30 57.22
N GLU A 39 51.16 70.97 58.44
CA GLU A 39 50.34 69.79 58.72
C GLU A 39 48.99 69.83 57.98
N LYS A 40 48.35 71.01 57.94
CA LYS A 40 47.13 71.22 57.15
C LYS A 40 47.39 70.98 55.66
N ALA A 41 48.48 71.51 55.11
CA ALA A 41 48.82 71.30 53.70
C ALA A 41 49.10 69.82 53.38
N GLU A 42 49.82 69.12 54.26
CA GLU A 42 50.09 67.69 54.11
C GLU A 42 48.82 66.84 54.20
N THR A 43 47.93 67.12 55.15
CA THR A 43 46.66 66.40 55.29
C THR A 43 45.75 66.63 54.09
N VAL A 44 45.63 67.88 53.62
CA VAL A 44 44.89 68.21 52.39
C VAL A 44 45.46 67.45 51.20
N GLY A 45 46.79 67.47 51.00
CA GLY A 45 47.42 66.74 49.89
C GLY A 45 47.23 65.22 49.95
N ARG A 46 47.21 64.62 51.15
CA ARG A 46 46.87 63.20 51.33
C ARG A 46 45.42 62.91 50.93
N TYR A 47 44.47 63.76 51.34
CA TYR A 47 43.06 63.59 50.98
C TYR A 47 42.82 63.80 49.49
N GLU A 48 43.46 64.79 48.86
CA GLU A 48 43.40 65.01 47.41
C GLU A 48 43.90 63.78 46.63
N THR A 49 45.02 63.20 47.06
CA THR A 49 45.57 61.98 46.46
C THR A 49 44.62 60.79 46.62
N GLN A 50 44.04 60.60 47.80
CA GLN A 50 43.06 59.53 48.05
C GLN A 50 41.79 59.71 47.24
N LEU A 51 41.28 60.94 47.12
CA LEU A 51 40.11 61.25 46.30
C LEU A 51 40.37 60.95 44.83
N SER A 52 41.54 61.35 44.31
CA SER A 52 41.92 61.04 42.93
C SER A 52 42.05 59.54 42.69
N ALA A 53 42.62 58.79 43.63
CA ALA A 53 42.74 57.33 43.53
C ALA A 53 41.37 56.63 43.54
N LEU A 54 40.47 57.02 44.46
CA LEU A 54 39.11 56.48 44.54
C LEU A 54 38.28 56.82 43.29
N GLN A 55 38.46 58.01 42.71
CA GLN A 55 37.81 58.38 41.45
C GLN A 55 38.29 57.52 40.28
N ALA A 56 39.60 57.27 40.20
CA ALA A 56 40.18 56.40 39.18
C ALA A 56 39.70 54.95 39.30
N GLU A 57 39.69 54.40 40.53
CA GLU A 57 39.19 53.05 40.79
C GLU A 57 37.70 52.91 40.47
N LYS A 58 36.88 53.91 40.84
CA LYS A 58 35.46 53.93 40.48
C LYS A 58 35.25 53.95 38.97
N ALA A 59 36.06 54.72 38.24
CA ALA A 59 35.97 54.78 36.78
C ALA A 59 36.37 53.46 36.12
N ASP A 60 37.46 52.83 36.58
CA ASP A 60 37.89 51.51 36.10
C ASP A 60 36.84 50.43 36.37
N MET A 61 36.30 50.39 37.59
CA MET A 61 35.22 49.45 37.94
C MET A 61 33.96 49.66 37.11
N SER A 62 33.54 50.91 36.87
CA SER A 62 32.40 51.20 35.99
C SER A 62 32.65 50.70 34.57
N GLY A 63 33.82 50.98 34.01
CA GLY A 63 34.18 50.53 32.66
C GLY A 63 34.23 49.00 32.51
N ARG A 64 34.70 48.29 33.55
CA ARG A 64 34.67 46.83 33.58
C ARG A 64 33.24 46.29 33.60
N TYR A 65 32.36 46.85 34.42
CA TYR A 65 30.96 46.42 34.46
C TYR A 65 30.22 46.72 33.15
N GLU A 66 30.45 47.88 32.54
CA GLU A 66 29.88 48.24 31.23
C GLU A 66 30.31 47.24 30.15
N THR A 67 31.59 46.90 30.11
CA THR A 67 32.13 45.92 29.16
C THR A 67 31.55 44.53 29.40
N GLN A 68 31.43 44.10 30.66
CA GLN A 68 30.86 42.80 31.01
C GLN A 68 29.37 42.71 30.63
N ILE A 69 28.60 43.78 30.88
CA ILE A 69 27.19 43.85 30.50
C ILE A 69 27.06 43.76 28.98
N ALA A 70 27.86 44.51 28.22
CA ALA A 70 27.83 44.47 26.75
C ALA A 70 28.19 43.08 26.21
N ALA A 71 29.20 42.42 26.78
CA ALA A 71 29.59 41.07 26.40
C ALA A 71 28.45 40.06 26.65
N VAL A 72 27.85 40.08 27.84
CA VAL A 72 26.74 39.19 28.20
C VAL A 72 25.50 39.44 27.33
N GLN A 73 25.19 40.70 27.02
CA GLN A 73 24.09 41.04 26.12
C GLN A 73 24.32 40.49 24.70
N THR A 74 25.56 40.59 24.20
CA THR A 74 25.95 40.06 22.89
C THR A 74 25.84 38.53 22.86
N GLU A 75 26.40 37.84 23.85
CA GLU A 75 26.32 36.38 23.97
C GLU A 75 24.87 35.90 24.09
N LYS A 76 24.03 36.61 24.85
CA LYS A 76 22.60 36.32 24.95
C LYS A 76 21.90 36.47 23.60
N ALA A 77 22.19 37.54 22.85
CA ALA A 77 21.59 37.74 21.53
C ALA A 77 22.02 36.64 20.53
N GLU A 78 23.30 36.25 20.54
CA GLU A 78 23.81 35.18 19.69
C GLU A 78 23.20 33.82 20.03
N THR A 79 23.12 33.47 21.31
CA THR A 79 22.54 32.20 21.76
C THR A 79 21.06 32.11 21.42
N VAL A 80 20.29 33.18 21.64
CA VAL A 80 18.88 33.27 21.23
C VAL A 80 18.77 33.09 19.71
N GLY A 81 19.55 33.82 18.91
CA GLY A 81 19.51 33.70 17.45
C GLY A 81 19.85 32.29 16.94
N ARG A 82 20.82 31.60 17.58
CA ARG A 82 21.14 30.20 17.26
C ARG A 82 19.97 29.27 17.56
N TYR A 83 19.32 29.40 18.71
CA TYR A 83 18.18 28.57 19.07
C TYR A 83 16.96 28.84 18.19
N GLU A 84 16.69 30.10 17.85
CA GLU A 84 15.61 30.45 16.92
C GLU A 84 15.84 29.84 15.53
N ALA A 85 17.07 29.94 15.00
CA ALA A 85 17.42 29.32 13.72
C ALA A 85 17.28 27.79 13.75
N GLN A 86 17.71 27.14 14.84
CA GLN A 86 17.54 25.69 15.02
C GLN A 86 16.07 25.27 15.11
N LEU A 87 15.25 26.02 15.85
CA LEU A 87 13.82 25.74 15.97
C LEU A 87 13.11 25.90 14.62
N GLU A 88 13.48 26.91 13.83
CA GLU A 88 12.89 27.12 12.51
C GLU A 88 13.29 26.03 11.52
N ALA A 89 14.57 25.64 11.49
CA ALA A 89 15.04 24.52 10.70
C ALA A 89 14.29 23.23 11.07
N LEU A 90 14.18 22.94 12.37
CA LEU A 90 13.51 21.74 12.87
C LEU A 90 12.01 21.74 12.56
N ARG A 91 11.32 22.88 12.70
CA ARG A 91 9.92 23.03 12.29
C ARG A 91 9.71 22.75 10.80
N LYS A 92 10.61 23.25 9.96
CA LYS A 92 10.56 23.03 8.52
C LYS A 92 10.76 21.56 8.17
N GLU A 93 11.73 20.89 8.80
CA GLU A 93 11.98 19.46 8.64
C GLU A 93 10.77 18.62 9.09
N PHE A 94 10.22 18.91 10.27
CA PHE A 94 9.03 18.20 10.75
C PHE A 94 7.81 18.42 9.85
N SER A 95 7.59 19.64 9.35
CA SER A 95 6.50 19.91 8.42
C SER A 95 6.67 19.12 7.13
N ALA A 96 7.87 19.13 6.55
CA ALA A 96 8.16 18.40 5.32
C ALA A 96 7.98 16.89 5.50
N ALA A 97 8.46 16.33 6.62
CA ALA A 97 8.28 14.92 6.94
C ALA A 97 6.80 14.55 7.15
N ALA A 98 6.02 15.42 7.80
CA ALA A 98 4.59 15.22 7.98
C ALA A 98 3.84 15.23 6.65
N ASP A 99 4.19 16.13 5.74
CA ASP A 99 3.57 16.22 4.41
C ASP A 99 3.93 15.03 3.53
N ASP A 100 5.18 14.56 3.56
CA ASP A 100 5.61 13.34 2.86
C ASP A 100 4.86 12.10 3.39
N LEU A 101 4.76 11.94 4.71
CA LEU A 101 3.99 10.84 5.31
C LEU A 101 2.51 10.89 4.92
N ARG A 102 1.89 12.08 4.90
CA ARG A 102 0.50 12.24 4.44
C ARG A 102 0.35 11.84 2.97
N ALA A 103 1.30 12.24 2.11
CA ALA A 103 1.29 11.87 0.71
C ALA A 103 1.43 10.34 0.52
N GLN A 104 2.33 9.70 1.26
CA GLN A 104 2.50 8.25 1.25
C GLN A 104 1.25 7.50 1.72
N VAL A 105 0.60 7.98 2.79
CA VAL A 105 -0.66 7.38 3.28
C VAL A 105 -1.78 7.51 2.25
N ALA A 106 -1.91 8.68 1.62
CA ALA A 106 -2.91 8.89 0.57
C ALA A 106 -2.68 7.97 -0.64
N GLU A 107 -1.42 7.82 -1.07
CA GLU A 107 -1.08 6.95 -2.19
C GLU A 107 -1.31 5.47 -1.87
N ARG A 108 -0.89 5.01 -0.69
CA ARG A 108 -1.20 3.65 -0.22
C ARG A 108 -2.69 3.41 -0.12
N GLY A 109 -3.47 4.40 0.34
CA GLY A 109 -4.93 4.33 0.36
C GLY A 109 -5.52 4.08 -1.03
N LYS A 110 -5.09 4.84 -2.04
CA LYS A 110 -5.52 4.62 -3.43
C LYS A 110 -5.13 3.23 -3.93
N ARG A 111 -3.91 2.78 -3.65
CA ARG A 111 -3.44 1.46 -4.09
C ARG A 111 -4.24 0.32 -3.45
N ILE A 112 -4.62 0.45 -2.19
CA ILE A 112 -5.49 -0.51 -1.50
C ILE A 112 -6.85 -0.58 -2.21
N SER A 113 -7.48 0.55 -2.51
CA SER A 113 -8.78 0.56 -3.20
C SER A 113 -8.71 -0.13 -4.57
N VAL A 114 -7.67 0.14 -5.37
CA VAL A 114 -7.48 -0.54 -6.66
C VAL A 114 -7.30 -2.05 -6.48
N LEU A 115 -6.49 -2.48 -5.50
CA LEU A 115 -6.28 -3.90 -5.23
C LEU A 115 -7.56 -4.59 -4.72
N GLU A 116 -8.41 -3.90 -3.97
CA GLU A 116 -9.70 -4.40 -3.53
C GLU A 116 -10.67 -4.59 -4.72
N GLU A 117 -10.71 -3.64 -5.66
CA GLU A 117 -11.47 -3.76 -6.91
C GLU A 117 -10.96 -4.89 -7.80
N GLU A 118 -9.64 -4.98 -8.01
CA GLU A 118 -9.01 -6.07 -8.77
C GLU A 118 -9.31 -7.44 -8.14
N LYS A 119 -9.21 -7.56 -6.81
CA LYS A 119 -9.55 -8.79 -6.09
C LYS A 119 -11.02 -9.17 -6.27
N ALA A 120 -11.93 -8.20 -6.20
CA ALA A 120 -13.35 -8.46 -6.41
C ALA A 120 -13.63 -8.95 -7.84
N ALA A 121 -12.99 -8.34 -8.84
CA ALA A 121 -13.12 -8.74 -10.24
C ALA A 121 -12.62 -10.18 -10.47
N VAL A 122 -11.45 -10.52 -9.94
CA VAL A 122 -10.86 -11.87 -10.04
C VAL A 122 -11.74 -12.92 -9.35
N LEU A 123 -12.34 -12.60 -8.19
CA LEU A 123 -13.28 -13.50 -7.53
C LEU A 123 -14.55 -13.72 -8.35
N ALA A 124 -15.07 -12.70 -9.02
CA ALA A 124 -16.21 -12.83 -9.91
C ALA A 124 -15.87 -13.73 -11.12
N GLU A 125 -14.70 -13.52 -11.75
CA GLU A 125 -14.23 -14.35 -12.86
C GLU A 125 -14.02 -15.81 -12.43
N LYS A 126 -13.41 -16.04 -11.26
CA LYS A 126 -13.25 -17.38 -10.69
C LYS A 126 -14.59 -18.10 -10.55
N ASN A 127 -15.59 -17.43 -9.99
CA ASN A 127 -16.91 -18.03 -9.78
C ASN A 127 -17.60 -18.35 -11.12
N GLU A 128 -17.45 -17.50 -12.14
CA GLU A 128 -17.97 -17.73 -13.48
C GLU A 128 -17.27 -18.92 -14.18
N VAL A 129 -15.95 -19.08 -14.00
CA VAL A 129 -15.25 -20.26 -14.52
C VAL A 129 -15.69 -21.53 -13.79
N GLU A 130 -15.93 -21.46 -12.49
CA GLU A 130 -16.43 -22.60 -11.69
C GLU A 130 -17.83 -23.04 -12.17
N THR A 131 -18.75 -22.11 -12.43
CA THR A 131 -20.08 -22.45 -12.99
C THR A 131 -19.97 -23.07 -14.38
N GLN A 132 -19.14 -22.50 -15.26
CA GLN A 132 -18.91 -23.05 -16.59
C GLN A 132 -18.33 -24.47 -16.54
N LEU A 133 -17.40 -24.73 -15.62
CA LEU A 133 -16.81 -26.07 -15.43
C LEU A 133 -17.86 -27.08 -14.97
N GLU A 134 -18.76 -26.70 -14.06
CA GLU A 134 -19.87 -27.56 -13.63
C GLU A 134 -20.82 -27.90 -14.78
N GLU A 135 -21.16 -26.91 -15.62
CA GLU A 135 -22.01 -27.11 -16.79
C GLU A 135 -21.36 -28.04 -17.82
N LEU A 136 -20.09 -27.81 -18.14
CA LEU A 136 -19.31 -28.68 -19.03
C LEU A 136 -19.22 -30.11 -18.49
N THR A 137 -19.04 -30.28 -17.19
CA THR A 137 -18.99 -31.61 -16.55
C THR A 137 -20.31 -32.34 -16.70
N LYS A 138 -21.45 -31.64 -16.48
CA LYS A 138 -22.79 -32.22 -16.70
C LYS A 138 -23.04 -32.57 -18.16
N ALA A 139 -22.64 -31.68 -19.09
CA ALA A 139 -22.78 -31.91 -20.52
C ALA A 139 -21.94 -33.11 -20.99
N HIS A 140 -20.72 -33.26 -20.47
CA HIS A 140 -19.84 -34.38 -20.76
C HIS A 140 -20.44 -35.70 -20.28
N ALA A 141 -20.89 -35.79 -19.03
CA ALA A 141 -21.56 -36.97 -18.50
C ALA A 141 -22.83 -37.34 -19.31
N GLY A 142 -23.58 -36.34 -19.75
CA GLY A 142 -24.74 -36.54 -20.63
C GLY A 142 -24.37 -37.08 -22.01
N LEU A 143 -23.27 -36.60 -22.61
CA LEU A 143 -22.76 -37.10 -23.88
C LEU A 143 -22.22 -38.52 -23.76
N GLU A 144 -21.48 -38.83 -22.70
CA GLU A 144 -20.99 -40.18 -22.41
C GLU A 144 -22.15 -41.18 -22.31
N SER A 145 -23.21 -40.84 -21.55
CA SER A 145 -24.41 -41.67 -21.44
C SER A 145 -25.10 -41.89 -22.80
N ARG A 146 -25.21 -40.85 -23.64
CA ARG A 146 -25.76 -41.01 -25.00
C ARG A 146 -24.88 -41.88 -25.88
N HIS A 147 -23.55 -41.76 -25.76
CA HIS A 147 -22.61 -42.57 -26.51
C HIS A 147 -22.71 -44.05 -26.11
N THR A 148 -22.80 -44.36 -24.81
CA THR A 148 -23.02 -45.74 -24.34
C THR A 148 -24.35 -46.29 -24.84
N ASP A 149 -25.43 -45.51 -24.78
CA ASP A 149 -26.74 -45.91 -25.27
C ASP A 149 -26.73 -46.19 -26.78
N LEU A 150 -26.09 -45.30 -27.55
CA LEU A 150 -25.98 -45.45 -29.00
C LEU A 150 -25.14 -46.67 -29.37
N SER A 151 -24.04 -46.90 -28.66
CA SER A 151 -23.20 -48.10 -28.84
C SER A 151 -24.00 -49.38 -28.57
N VAL A 152 -24.78 -49.43 -27.49
CA VAL A 152 -25.66 -50.57 -27.19
C VAL A 152 -26.72 -50.77 -28.28
N ARG A 153 -27.35 -49.69 -28.77
CA ARG A 153 -28.32 -49.76 -29.88
C ARG A 153 -27.67 -50.26 -31.16
N HIS A 154 -26.45 -49.81 -31.45
CA HIS A 154 -25.69 -50.23 -32.61
C HIS A 154 -25.36 -51.73 -32.53
N GLU A 155 -24.89 -52.23 -31.40
CA GLU A 155 -24.64 -53.67 -31.19
C GLU A 155 -25.92 -54.51 -31.33
N LYS A 156 -27.05 -54.02 -30.78
CA LYS A 156 -28.35 -54.69 -30.95
C LYS A 156 -28.78 -54.72 -32.42
N LEU A 157 -28.62 -53.62 -33.15
CA LEU A 157 -28.94 -53.54 -34.57
C LEU A 157 -28.05 -54.49 -35.38
N ARG A 158 -26.75 -54.49 -35.09
CA ARG A 158 -25.77 -55.40 -35.71
C ARG A 158 -26.13 -56.87 -35.48
N ALA A 159 -26.49 -57.23 -34.25
CA ALA A 159 -26.94 -58.58 -33.92
C ALA A 159 -28.23 -58.97 -34.65
N ALA A 160 -29.21 -58.05 -34.75
CA ALA A 160 -30.45 -58.28 -35.50
C ALA A 160 -30.21 -58.44 -37.01
N VAL A 161 -29.29 -57.66 -37.58
CA VAL A 161 -28.87 -57.80 -38.98
C VAL A 161 -28.19 -59.16 -39.21
N ALA A 162 -27.32 -59.59 -38.29
CA ALA A 162 -26.65 -60.89 -38.39
C ALA A 162 -27.62 -62.08 -38.27
N SER A 163 -28.70 -61.96 -37.49
CA SER A 163 -29.69 -63.02 -37.31
C SER A 163 -30.80 -63.03 -38.37
N LEU A 164 -30.93 -61.97 -39.18
CA LEU A 164 -31.99 -61.79 -40.16
C LEU A 164 -32.12 -62.99 -41.11
N ASP A 165 -31.01 -63.44 -41.69
CA ASP A 165 -30.95 -64.58 -42.62
C ASP A 165 -31.38 -65.90 -41.96
N SER A 166 -30.96 -66.12 -40.70
CA SER A 166 -31.33 -67.30 -39.93
C SER A 166 -32.76 -67.30 -39.41
N SER A 167 -33.37 -66.12 -39.26
CA SER A 167 -34.74 -65.95 -38.75
C SER A 167 -35.82 -66.18 -39.80
N MET A 168 -35.46 -66.12 -41.09
CA MET A 168 -36.38 -66.36 -42.19
C MET A 168 -36.35 -67.83 -42.60
N ASP A 169 -37.42 -68.57 -42.31
CA ASP A 169 -37.63 -69.91 -42.89
C ASP A 169 -38.11 -69.76 -44.35
N PHE A 170 -37.15 -69.65 -45.26
CA PHE A 170 -37.38 -69.57 -46.69
C PHE A 170 -38.18 -70.78 -47.23
N ALA A 171 -38.06 -71.95 -46.60
CA ALA A 171 -38.77 -73.15 -47.02
C ALA A 171 -40.25 -73.10 -46.58
N GLU A 172 -40.55 -72.60 -45.39
CA GLU A 172 -41.92 -72.34 -44.94
C GLU A 172 -42.58 -71.23 -45.76
N LEU A 173 -41.86 -70.12 -46.01
CA LEU A 173 -42.32 -69.03 -46.88
C LEU A 173 -42.75 -69.56 -48.25
N ARG A 174 -41.90 -70.39 -48.86
CA ARG A 174 -42.19 -71.03 -50.14
C ARG A 174 -43.45 -71.90 -50.11
N LYS A 175 -43.62 -72.70 -49.05
CA LYS A 175 -44.78 -73.59 -48.89
C LYS A 175 -46.09 -72.80 -48.75
N ARG A 176 -46.05 -71.66 -48.06
CA ARG A 176 -47.22 -70.81 -47.82
C ARG A 176 -47.54 -69.88 -49.00
N MET A 177 -46.52 -69.23 -49.56
CA MET A 177 -46.69 -68.24 -50.62
C MET A 177 -46.98 -68.87 -51.98
N GLY A 178 -46.50 -70.09 -52.26
CA GLY A 178 -46.80 -70.77 -53.53
C GLY A 178 -48.31 -70.89 -53.82
N PRO A 179 -49.12 -71.41 -52.88
CA PRO A 179 -50.57 -71.44 -52.99
C PRO A 179 -51.25 -70.07 -52.97
N GLU A 180 -50.82 -69.15 -52.09
CA GLU A 180 -51.41 -67.81 -51.96
C GLU A 180 -51.20 -66.97 -53.24
N MET A 181 -49.96 -66.93 -53.77
CA MET A 181 -49.64 -66.23 -55.02
C MET A 181 -50.31 -66.87 -56.22
N HIS A 182 -50.40 -68.21 -56.27
CA HIS A 182 -51.11 -68.89 -57.34
C HIS A 182 -52.60 -68.54 -57.34
N LYS A 183 -53.24 -68.53 -56.16
CA LYS A 183 -54.63 -68.09 -56.03
C LYS A 183 -54.80 -66.64 -56.48
N PHE A 184 -53.92 -65.75 -56.04
CA PHE A 184 -53.94 -64.34 -56.45
C PHE A 184 -53.79 -64.17 -57.97
N VAL A 185 -52.85 -64.90 -58.59
CA VAL A 185 -52.64 -64.87 -60.04
C VAL A 185 -53.85 -65.42 -60.80
N LEU A 186 -54.53 -66.44 -60.28
CA LEU A 186 -55.77 -66.95 -60.88
C LEU A 186 -56.92 -65.96 -60.78
N ASP A 187 -57.12 -65.35 -59.60
CA ASP A 187 -58.19 -64.38 -59.35
C ASP A 187 -58.03 -63.12 -60.23
N ASP A 188 -56.80 -62.74 -60.58
CA ASP A 188 -56.47 -61.61 -61.46
C ASP A 188 -56.27 -62.02 -62.94
N SER A 189 -56.30 -63.33 -63.24
CA SER A 189 -56.04 -63.84 -64.59
C SER A 189 -57.22 -63.61 -65.53
N LYS A 190 -56.93 -63.05 -66.70
CA LYS A 190 -57.87 -62.97 -67.83
C LYS A 190 -57.83 -64.21 -68.73
N VAL A 191 -57.09 -65.24 -68.34
CA VAL A 191 -56.89 -66.47 -69.11
C VAL A 191 -57.96 -67.49 -68.69
N PRO A 192 -58.69 -68.12 -69.64
CA PRO A 192 -59.69 -69.13 -69.31
C PRO A 192 -59.11 -70.32 -68.54
N ASP A 193 -59.83 -70.81 -67.53
CA ASP A 193 -59.40 -71.92 -66.65
C ASP A 193 -58.89 -73.14 -67.42
N ALA A 194 -59.54 -73.49 -68.55
CA ALA A 194 -59.15 -74.63 -69.39
C ALA A 194 -57.71 -74.55 -69.94
N VAL A 195 -57.21 -73.33 -70.20
CA VAL A 195 -55.84 -73.10 -70.68
C VAL A 195 -54.86 -73.20 -69.52
N ILE A 196 -55.22 -72.66 -68.36
CA ILE A 196 -54.38 -72.72 -67.16
C ILE A 196 -54.24 -74.17 -66.67
N ASP A 197 -55.33 -74.93 -66.70
CA ASP A 197 -55.37 -76.34 -66.33
C ASP A 197 -54.60 -77.22 -67.33
N GLY A 198 -54.64 -76.85 -68.63
CA GLY A 198 -53.85 -77.48 -69.69
C GLY A 198 -52.35 -77.27 -69.52
N VAL A 199 -51.91 -76.05 -69.23
CA VAL A 199 -50.49 -75.71 -68.99
C VAL A 199 -50.02 -76.25 -67.63
N GLY A 200 -50.90 -76.32 -66.64
CA GLY A 200 -50.64 -76.92 -65.33
C GLY A 200 -50.17 -78.37 -65.38
N LYS A 201 -50.48 -79.11 -66.45
CA LYS A 201 -49.99 -80.48 -66.69
C LYS A 201 -48.50 -80.55 -67.04
N PHE A 202 -47.93 -79.46 -67.55
CA PHE A 202 -46.52 -79.37 -67.96
C PHE A 202 -45.70 -78.49 -67.01
N LEU A 203 -46.36 -77.56 -66.30
CA LEU A 203 -45.70 -76.60 -65.42
C LEU A 203 -46.49 -76.40 -64.12
N ASP A 204 -45.89 -76.76 -62.99
CA ASP A 204 -46.48 -76.53 -61.68
C ASP A 204 -46.27 -75.09 -61.23
N PHE A 205 -47.19 -74.19 -61.63
CA PHE A 205 -47.13 -72.77 -61.32
C PHE A 205 -47.05 -72.47 -59.81
N ARG A 206 -47.69 -73.28 -58.95
CA ARG A 206 -47.60 -73.14 -57.49
C ARG A 206 -46.16 -73.31 -57.00
N LYS A 207 -45.47 -74.32 -57.54
CA LYS A 207 -44.07 -74.59 -57.23
C LYS A 207 -43.14 -73.48 -57.72
N TYR A 208 -43.35 -72.97 -58.94
CA TYR A 208 -42.54 -71.88 -59.50
C TYR A 208 -42.76 -70.55 -58.78
N LEU A 209 -44.01 -70.18 -58.48
CA LEU A 209 -44.33 -68.97 -57.70
C LEU A 209 -43.77 -69.06 -56.28
N GLY A 210 -43.86 -70.23 -55.64
CA GLY A 210 -43.22 -70.45 -54.34
C GLY A 210 -41.68 -70.30 -54.39
N HIS A 211 -41.03 -70.78 -55.45
CA HIS A 211 -39.60 -70.58 -55.68
C HIS A 211 -39.24 -69.10 -55.95
N ALA A 212 -40.08 -68.38 -56.70
CA ALA A 212 -39.87 -66.96 -56.97
C ALA A 212 -40.01 -66.11 -55.71
N ALA A 213 -40.99 -66.41 -54.86
CA ALA A 213 -41.15 -65.79 -53.54
C ALA A 213 -39.93 -66.06 -52.63
N GLU A 214 -39.42 -67.30 -52.62
CA GLU A 214 -38.20 -67.68 -51.90
C GLU A 214 -36.98 -66.86 -52.36
N ALA A 215 -36.76 -66.79 -53.68
CA ALA A 215 -35.64 -66.07 -54.26
C ALA A 215 -35.73 -64.55 -54.01
N GLY A 216 -36.93 -63.97 -54.14
CA GLY A 216 -37.18 -62.57 -53.84
C GLY A 216 -36.92 -62.24 -52.37
N ALA A 217 -37.35 -63.11 -51.45
CA ALA A 217 -37.08 -62.94 -50.02
C ALA A 217 -35.59 -63.00 -49.69
N ARG A 218 -34.84 -63.93 -50.30
CA ARG A 218 -33.38 -64.02 -50.11
C ARG A 218 -32.64 -62.79 -50.61
N GLU A 219 -33.03 -62.27 -51.78
CA GLU A 219 -32.40 -61.06 -52.31
C GLU A 219 -32.76 -59.83 -51.47
N ALA A 220 -33.99 -59.74 -50.95
CA ALA A 220 -34.40 -58.70 -50.02
C ALA A 220 -33.59 -58.74 -48.71
N VAL A 221 -33.37 -59.92 -48.13
CA VAL A 221 -32.51 -60.11 -46.95
C VAL A 221 -31.07 -59.70 -47.25
N LYS A 222 -30.51 -60.14 -48.38
CA LYS A 222 -29.15 -59.78 -48.80
C LYS A 222 -28.98 -58.27 -48.98
N GLN A 223 -29.95 -57.59 -49.59
CA GLN A 223 -29.95 -56.13 -49.74
C GLN A 223 -30.08 -55.41 -48.40
N ALA A 224 -30.96 -55.89 -47.51
CA ALA A 224 -31.12 -55.33 -46.17
C ALA A 224 -29.82 -55.47 -45.36
N THR A 225 -29.19 -56.65 -45.37
CA THR A 225 -27.92 -56.91 -44.69
C THR A 225 -26.76 -56.10 -45.29
N GLY A 226 -26.70 -55.96 -46.61
CA GLY A 226 -25.68 -55.16 -47.28
C GLY A 226 -25.82 -53.65 -47.01
N SER A 227 -27.05 -53.14 -46.98
CA SER A 227 -27.31 -51.71 -46.75
C SER A 227 -27.17 -51.32 -45.29
N LEU A 228 -27.61 -52.18 -44.36
CA LEU A 228 -27.53 -51.94 -42.91
C LEU A 228 -26.16 -52.29 -42.32
N GLY A 229 -25.43 -53.25 -42.91
CA GLY A 229 -24.08 -53.62 -42.50
C GLY A 229 -22.97 -52.71 -43.01
N ALA A 230 -23.26 -51.84 -43.98
CA ALA A 230 -22.32 -50.85 -44.53
C ALA A 230 -22.41 -49.46 -43.85
N LEU A 231 -23.33 -49.30 -42.89
CA LEU A 231 -23.36 -48.10 -42.04
C LEU A 231 -22.14 -48.16 -41.09
N PRO A 232 -21.27 -47.13 -41.07
CA PRO A 232 -20.10 -47.09 -40.21
C PRO A 232 -20.45 -46.99 -38.72
#